data_AF-L0NIR7-F1
#
_entry.id   AF-L0NIR7-F1
#
_cell.length_a   1.000
_cell.length_b   1.000
_cell.length_c   1.000
_cell.angle_alpha   90.00
_cell.angle_beta   90.00
_cell.angle_gamma   90.00
#
_symmetry.space_group_name_H-M   'P 1'
#
loop_
_entity.id
_entity.type
_entity.pdbx_description
1 polymer ?
#
loop_
_entity_poly.entity_id
_entity_poly.type
_entity_poly.pdbx_seq_one_letter_code
_entity_poly.pdbx_strand_id
1 'polypeptide(L)' 'MSARASGGSRKMSIARARELLNAAPPPSDEADDEPIDIRPPCPCCGGRMVVIEVLKRWRQPRGPPDETTMNRECAS' A
#
# COMPACT_ATOMS: atom_id res chain seq x y z
N MET A 1 26.32 12.93 -5.81
CA MET A 1 25.75 12.97 -4.45
C MET A 1 24.44 13.75 -4.51
N SER A 2 23.30 13.08 -4.69
CA SER A 2 22.01 13.78 -4.71
C SER A 2 21.53 13.98 -3.27
N ALA A 3 21.50 15.22 -2.81
CA ALA A 3 21.04 15.58 -1.48
C ALA A 3 19.57 15.18 -1.30
N ARG A 4 19.29 14.33 -0.31
CA ARG A 4 17.93 14.06 0.18
C ARG A 4 17.40 15.35 0.81
N ALA A 5 16.46 16.02 0.15
CA ALA A 5 15.87 17.24 0.69
C ALA A 5 15.02 16.91 1.92
N SER A 6 15.47 17.44 3.06
CA SER A 6 14.84 17.30 4.37
C SER A 6 13.55 18.11 4.42
N GLY A 7 12.41 17.42 4.62
CA GLY A 7 11.13 17.91 5.19
C GLY A 7 10.41 19.11 4.55
N GLY A 8 11.05 20.26 4.42
CA GLY A 8 10.44 21.54 4.02
C GLY A 8 10.09 21.62 2.54
N SER A 9 10.98 21.15 1.66
CA SER A 9 10.70 21.11 0.21
C SER A 9 9.60 20.11 -0.15
N ARG A 10 9.50 19.00 0.60
CA ARG A 10 8.48 17.97 0.40
C ARG A 10 7.07 18.51 0.64
N LYS A 11 6.87 19.32 1.68
CA LYS A 11 5.57 19.92 1.99
C LYS A 11 5.12 20.85 0.86
N MET A 12 6.03 21.69 0.37
CA MET A 12 5.76 22.61 -0.74
C MET A 12 5.50 21.88 -2.06
N SER A 13 6.27 20.83 -2.39
CA SER A 13 6.03 20.04 -3.60
C SER A 13 4.68 19.31 -3.55
N ILE A 14 4.28 18.81 -2.38
CA ILE A 14 2.97 18.18 -2.18
C ILE A 14 1.85 19.20 -2.33
N ALA A 15 1.98 20.40 -1.74
CA ALA A 15 1.00 21.46 -1.88
C ALA A 15 0.81 21.84 -3.35
N ARG A 16 1.92 22.06 -4.08
CA ARG A 16 1.88 22.38 -5.51
C ARG A 16 1.24 21.28 -6.36
N ALA A 17 1.52 20.01 -6.05
CA ALA A 17 0.89 18.89 -6.74
C ALA A 17 -0.64 18.86 -6.52
N ARG A 18 -1.11 19.16 -5.30
CA ARG A 18 -2.55 19.21 -5.00
C ARG A 18 -3.26 20.32 -5.77
N GLU A 19 -2.65 21.50 -5.90
CA GLU A 19 -3.17 22.61 -6.73
C GLU A 19 -3.34 22.18 -8.19
N LEU A 20 -2.31 21.57 -8.79
CA LEU A 20 -2.34 21.15 -10.19
C LEU A 20 -3.39 20.07 -10.47
N LEU A 21 -3.63 19.19 -9.49
CA LEU A 21 -4.59 18.09 -9.61
C LEU A 21 -6.02 18.48 -9.25
N ASN A 22 -6.29 19.73 -8.85
CA ASN A 22 -7.57 20.16 -8.27
C ASN A 22 -8.05 19.21 -7.16
N ALA A 23 -7.10 18.71 -6.35
CA ALA A 23 -7.41 17.75 -5.29
C ALA A 23 -8.25 18.43 -4.19
N ALA A 24 -9.23 17.69 -3.66
CA ALA A 24 -10.01 18.16 -2.52
C ALA A 24 -9.10 18.49 -1.31
N PRO A 25 -9.47 19.47 -0.47
CA PRO A 25 -8.77 19.76 0.77
C PRO A 25 -8.65 18.49 1.63
N PRO A 26 -7.55 18.31 2.39
CA PRO A 26 -7.53 17.23 3.36
C PRO A 26 -8.73 17.36 4.33
N PRO A 27 -9.33 16.25 4.75
CA PRO A 27 -10.33 16.28 5.83
C PRO A 27 -9.72 16.90 7.09
N SER A 28 -10.56 17.48 7.96
CA SER A 28 -10.10 17.92 9.29
C SER A 28 -9.50 16.74 10.04
N ASP A 29 -8.46 16.99 10.83
CA ASP A 29 -7.89 16.03 11.78
C ASP A 29 -8.93 15.78 12.89
N GLU A 30 -10.02 15.08 12.55
CA GLU A 30 -10.83 14.39 13.54
C GLU A 30 -9.91 13.32 14.13
N ALA A 31 -9.67 13.37 15.44
CA ALA A 31 -8.85 12.38 16.13
C ALA A 31 -9.55 11.01 16.06
N ASP A 32 -9.27 10.28 14.98
CA ASP A 32 -9.64 8.87 14.86
C ASP A 32 -8.85 8.12 15.94
N ASP A 33 -9.54 7.25 16.67
CA ASP A 33 -8.95 6.40 17.71
C ASP A 33 -8.01 5.42 17.00
N GLU A 34 -6.78 5.86 16.73
CA GLU A 34 -5.90 5.18 15.79
C GLU A 34 -5.57 3.79 16.34
N PRO A 35 -5.99 2.72 15.65
CA PRO A 35 -5.86 1.37 16.17
C PRO A 35 -4.38 1.05 16.43
N ILE A 36 -4.11 0.47 17.60
CA ILE A 36 -2.76 0.13 18.06
C ILE A 36 -1.99 -0.60 16.94
N ASP A 37 -0.88 0.00 16.51
CA ASP A 37 -0.04 -0.54 15.46
C ASP A 37 0.75 -1.76 15.96
N ILE A 38 0.18 -2.95 15.75
CA ILE A 38 0.78 -4.24 16.13
C ILE A 38 1.79 -4.78 15.09
N ARG A 39 2.14 -4.01 14.05
CA ARG A 39 2.93 -4.53 12.92
C ARG A 39 4.44 -4.46 13.19
N PRO A 40 5.20 -5.51 12.81
CA PRO A 40 6.65 -5.45 12.90
C PRO A 40 7.22 -4.38 11.94
N PRO A 41 8.37 -3.77 12.27
CA PRO A 41 9.02 -2.79 11.40
C PRO A 41 9.53 -3.43 10.10
N CYS A 42 9.83 -2.62 9.07
CA CYS A 42 10.39 -3.16 7.83
C CYS A 42 11.69 -3.92 8.13
N PRO A 43 11.83 -5.19 7.74
CA PRO A 43 13.07 -5.95 7.93
C PRO A 43 14.24 -5.34 7.15
N CYS A 44 13.96 -4.48 6.17
CA CYS A 44 14.93 -3.80 5.33
C CYS A 44 15.56 -2.57 5.98
N CYS A 45 14.77 -1.77 6.72
CA CYS A 45 15.16 -0.42 7.11
C CYS A 45 14.62 0.03 8.47
N GLY A 46 13.89 -0.84 9.17
CA GLY A 46 13.26 -0.52 10.45
C GLY A 46 12.06 0.43 10.37
N GLY A 47 11.61 0.81 9.17
CA GLY A 47 10.50 1.75 8.98
C GLY A 47 9.16 1.22 9.47
N ARG A 48 8.24 2.14 9.81
CA ARG A 48 6.86 1.80 10.19
C ARG A 48 6.07 1.29 8.98
N MET A 49 5.31 0.22 9.17
CA MET A 49 4.41 -0.36 8.18
C MET A 49 2.98 0.12 8.44
N VAL A 50 2.24 0.54 7.42
CA VAL A 50 0.85 1.01 7.54
C VAL A 50 -0.04 0.23 6.59
N VAL A 51 -1.19 -0.27 7.08
CA VAL A 51 -2.23 -0.92 6.30
C VAL A 51 -3.16 0.17 5.76
N ILE A 52 -3.18 0.33 4.45
CA ILE A 52 -4.00 1.34 3.77
C ILE A 52 -5.41 0.82 3.42
N GLU A 53 -5.55 -0.50 3.27
CA GLU A 53 -6.81 -1.16 2.95
C GLU A 53 -6.73 -2.64 3.33
N VAL A 54 -7.84 -3.19 3.82
CA VAL A 54 -8.00 -4.62 4.04
C VAL A 54 -8.95 -5.17 2.98
N LEU A 55 -8.39 -5.81 1.97
CA LEU A 55 -9.18 -6.47 0.93
C LEU A 55 -9.89 -7.69 1.53
N LYS A 56 -11.21 -7.61 1.67
CA LYS A 56 -12.02 -8.75 2.11
C LYS A 56 -11.93 -9.89 1.09
N ARG A 57 -11.94 -11.14 1.58
CA ARG A 57 -11.99 -12.32 0.70
C ARG A 57 -13.18 -12.21 -0.25
N TRP A 58 -12.91 -12.04 -1.54
CA TRP A 58 -13.97 -11.89 -2.54
C TRP A 58 -14.55 -13.24 -2.98
N ARG A 59 -13.77 -14.33 -2.87
CA ARG A 59 -14.19 -15.71 -3.13
C ARG A 59 -13.44 -16.69 -2.21
N GLN A 60 -13.97 -17.90 -2.07
CA GLN A 60 -13.27 -19.00 -1.40
C GLN A 60 -11.94 -19.28 -2.13
N PRO A 61 -10.86 -19.66 -1.42
CA PRO A 61 -9.65 -20.17 -2.05
C PRO A 61 -10.03 -21.26 -3.06
N ARG A 62 -9.49 -21.20 -4.28
CA ARG A 62 -9.63 -22.33 -5.20
C ARG A 62 -8.96 -23.54 -4.54
N GLY A 63 -9.63 -24.69 -4.59
CA GLY A 63 -9.00 -25.96 -4.22
C GLY A 63 -7.78 -26.25 -5.10
N PRO A 64 -6.93 -27.21 -4.72
CA PRO A 64 -5.89 -27.72 -5.60
C PRO A 64 -6.47 -28.05 -6.98
N PRO A 65 -5.71 -27.85 -8.08
CA PRO A 65 -6.15 -28.31 -9.39
C PRO A 65 -6.41 -29.82 -9.36
N ASP A 66 -7.47 -30.28 -10.04
CA ASP A 66 -7.72 -31.72 -10.22
C ASP A 66 -6.53 -32.36 -10.94
N GLU A 67 -6.08 -33.53 -10.47
CA GLU A 67 -4.95 -34.28 -11.07
C GLU A 67 -5.14 -34.53 -12.58
N THR A 68 -6.39 -34.56 -13.04
CA THR A 68 -6.75 -34.83 -14.44
C THR A 68 -6.63 -33.60 -15.34
N THR A 69 -6.35 -32.40 -14.82
CA THR A 69 -5.99 -31.28 -15.68
C THR A 69 -4.53 -31.44 -16.11
N MET A 70 -4.27 -32.39 -17.00
CA MET A 70 -3.06 -32.35 -17.82
C MET A 70 -3.12 -31.06 -18.63
N ASN A 71 -2.28 -30.11 -18.24
CA ASN A 71 -1.81 -29.06 -19.12
C ASN A 71 -1.37 -29.70 -20.45
N ARG A 72 -1.74 -29.05 -21.56
CA ARG A 72 -1.65 -29.53 -22.96
C ARG A 72 -0.21 -29.77 -23.47
N GLU A 73 0.77 -29.89 -22.58
CA GLU A 73 2.20 -29.80 -22.86
C GLU A 73 2.94 -31.15 -22.74
N CYS A 74 2.22 -32.26 -22.55
CA CYS A 74 2.79 -33.61 -22.67
C CYS A 74 2.43 -34.30 -24.01
N ALA A 75 1.87 -33.57 -24.97
CA ALA A 75 1.71 -34.04 -26.34
C ALA A 75 2.93 -33.64 -27.17
N SER A 76 4.06 -34.33 -26.97
CA SER A 76 5.20 -34.35 -27.89
C SER A 76 5.90 -35.69 -27.80
#